data_AF-A0AAD4YPM0-F1
#
_entry.id   AF-A0AAD4YPM0-F1
#
_cell.length_a   1.000
_cell.length_b   1.000
_cell.length_c   1.000
_cell.angle_alpha   90.00
_cell.angle_beta   90.00
_cell.angle_gamma   90.00
#
_symmetry.space_group_name_H-M   'P 1'
#
loop_
_entity.id
_entity.type
_entity.pdbx_description
1 polymer ?
#
loop_
_entity_poly.entity_id
_entity_poly.type
_entity_poly.pdbx_seq_one_letter_code
_entity_poly.pdbx_strand_id
1 'polypeptide(L)'
;MNAALTSPILEVEVKEAVFQMGGMKAPGPNGFQGMFYQTYWDTILAEVQGTMKDFFEIQDNIILAHEVFHYLKLRKSKKVFEMGIKLDMNKAYDRVEWDFLEAVMIRMGFTMRWVELIMSCIITVDNPGKYLGLPTIWGRSKRKALLYIKEKIMSKIQGWKQQLLLQVGQEVLLKAMVQAVPAYPMHIFAFPSKICKEIDSLMANFWWGQNGNEKRIHWISWNSLGLSKQSGRMGFRDLHEFNLALIAKQCWRLITEPDSLWAKTLKDLYFPNENFVQARKGSRASWAWASLLQGGDIRLQGSHWQVLDGSQVRLWVDNWIPGFEGGRLQPAANGTVDLEQTVNSITNFDNCNWDLNPIRHLIDDRAAEAIAKIKFASPKNKDRLV
;
A
#
# COMPACT_ATOMS: atom_id res chain seq x y z
N MET A 1 5.14 15.75 14.67
CA MET A 1 5.44 14.43 15.27
C MET A 1 5.54 13.30 14.22
N ASN A 2 4.85 13.36 13.07
CA ASN A 2 4.94 12.32 12.03
C ASN A 2 6.08 12.50 11.00
N ALA A 3 6.68 13.68 10.88
CA ALA A 3 7.70 13.95 9.86
C ALA A 3 8.93 13.04 9.96
N ALA A 4 9.35 12.71 11.20
CA ALA A 4 10.48 11.81 11.47
C ALA A 4 10.18 10.32 11.20
N LEU A 5 8.90 9.92 11.16
CA LEU A 5 8.49 8.55 10.84
C LEU A 5 8.24 8.34 9.34
N THR A 6 8.18 9.44 8.58
CA THR A 6 7.99 9.44 7.13
C THR A 6 9.23 9.93 6.38
N SER A 7 10.27 10.36 7.10
CA SER A 7 11.54 10.71 6.49
C SER A 7 12.20 9.46 5.91
N PRO A 8 12.91 9.59 4.78
CA PRO A 8 13.71 8.50 4.26
C PRO A 8 14.71 8.04 5.33
N ILE A 9 14.85 6.72 5.46
CA ILE A 9 15.76 6.11 6.44
C ILE A 9 17.18 6.60 6.14
N LEU A 10 17.80 7.20 7.15
CA LEU A 10 19.16 7.71 7.02
C LEU A 10 20.15 6.59 7.29
N GLU A 11 21.31 6.66 6.64
CA GLU A 11 22.41 5.72 6.85
C GLU A 11 22.79 5.58 8.33
N VAL A 12 22.76 6.69 9.05
CA VAL A 12 23.05 6.76 10.49
C VAL A 12 22.09 5.88 11.29
N GLU A 13 20.79 5.86 10.94
CA GLU A 13 19.80 5.06 11.66
C GLU A 13 20.03 3.55 11.44
N VAL A 14 20.42 3.16 10.23
CA VAL A 14 20.76 1.76 9.91
C VAL A 14 22.04 1.34 10.63
N LYS A 15 23.06 2.21 10.63
CA LYS A 15 24.32 1.98 11.34
C LYS A 15 24.08 1.84 12.84
N GLU A 16 23.32 2.74 13.45
CA GLU A 16 22.98 2.65 14.87
C GLU A 16 22.25 1.35 15.21
N ALA A 17 21.27 0.93 14.40
CA ALA A 17 20.55 -0.33 14.60
C ALA A 17 21.49 -1.56 14.51
N VAL A 18 22.42 -1.57 13.56
CA VAL A 18 23.40 -2.65 13.38
C VAL A 18 24.41 -2.68 14.54
N PHE A 19 24.82 -1.52 15.04
CA PHE A 19 25.77 -1.40 16.14
C PHE A 19 25.13 -1.64 17.51
N GLN A 20 23.80 -1.58 17.63
CA GLN A 20 23.05 -2.05 18.79
C GLN A 20 22.95 -3.59 18.87
N MET A 21 23.30 -4.31 17.80
CA MET A 21 23.38 -5.78 17.86
C MET A 21 24.55 -6.21 18.75
N GLY A 22 24.34 -7.24 19.57
CA GLY A 22 25.43 -7.79 20.40
C GLY A 22 26.48 -8.47 19.52
N GLY A 23 27.73 -7.98 19.54
CA GLY A 23 28.79 -8.44 18.63
C GLY A 23 29.09 -9.93 18.71
N MET A 24 29.00 -10.52 19.91
CA MET A 24 29.23 -11.95 20.19
C MET A 24 27.94 -12.77 20.26
N LYS A 25 26.80 -12.23 19.83
CA LYS A 25 25.56 -13.01 19.77
C LYS A 25 25.67 -14.08 18.69
N ALA A 26 24.93 -15.18 18.90
CA ALA A 26 24.91 -16.31 17.99
C ALA A 26 24.65 -15.86 16.54
N PRO A 27 25.43 -16.37 15.56
CA PRO A 27 25.32 -15.95 14.17
C PRO A 27 23.97 -16.35 13.56
N GLY A 28 23.51 -15.56 12.60
CA GLY A 28 22.32 -15.86 11.81
C GLY A 28 22.54 -17.01 10.82
N PRO A 29 21.54 -17.32 9.97
CA PRO A 29 21.61 -18.39 8.95
C PRO A 29 22.77 -18.24 7.95
N ASN A 30 23.34 -17.04 7.85
CA ASN A 30 24.49 -16.70 7.02
C ASN A 30 25.85 -16.91 7.71
N GLY A 31 25.87 -17.40 8.95
CA GLY A 31 27.10 -17.79 9.67
C GLY A 31 27.92 -16.63 10.24
N PHE A 32 27.56 -15.37 9.96
CA PHE A 32 28.28 -14.20 10.45
C PHE A 32 27.75 -13.70 11.81
N GLN A 33 28.65 -13.42 12.74
CA GLN A 33 28.36 -12.82 14.04
C GLN A 33 28.14 -11.31 13.92
N GLY A 34 27.49 -10.68 14.91
CA GLY A 34 27.28 -9.23 14.92
C GLY A 34 28.57 -8.42 14.75
N MET A 35 29.68 -8.93 15.29
CA MET A 35 31.01 -8.33 15.18
C MET A 35 31.51 -8.22 13.74
N PHE A 36 31.13 -9.15 12.85
CA PHE A 36 31.48 -9.07 11.43
C PHE A 36 30.89 -7.82 10.78
N TYR A 37 29.59 -7.58 10.99
CA TYR A 37 28.90 -6.41 10.43
C TYR A 37 29.41 -5.09 11.01
N GLN A 38 29.82 -5.09 12.28
CA GLN A 38 30.40 -3.91 12.92
C GLN A 38 31.81 -3.60 12.41
N THR A 39 32.63 -4.64 12.18
CA THR A 39 34.02 -4.50 11.76
C THR A 39 34.16 -4.17 10.28
N TYR A 40 33.34 -4.79 9.43
CA TYR A 40 33.38 -4.62 7.98
C TYR A 40 32.30 -3.68 7.46
N TRP A 41 31.72 -2.84 8.33
CA TRP A 41 30.60 -1.95 8.01
C TRP A 41 30.85 -1.14 6.74
N ASP A 42 32.02 -0.51 6.63
CA ASP A 42 32.34 0.38 5.51
C ASP A 42 32.48 -0.39 4.18
N THR A 43 32.82 -1.68 4.23
CA THR A 43 32.91 -2.56 3.06
C THR A 43 31.53 -3.03 2.59
N ILE A 44 30.65 -3.36 3.53
CA ILE A 44 29.31 -3.92 3.23
C ILE A 44 28.22 -2.83 3.13
N LEU A 45 28.54 -1.58 3.47
CA LEU A 45 27.57 -0.47 3.54
C LEU A 45 26.76 -0.33 2.27
N ALA A 46 27.41 -0.32 1.10
CA ALA A 46 26.75 -0.15 -0.18
C ALA A 46 25.74 -1.28 -0.47
N GLU A 47 26.11 -2.52 -0.14
CA GLU A 47 25.25 -3.70 -0.32
C GLU A 47 24.10 -3.73 0.70
N VAL A 48 24.38 -3.39 1.96
CA VAL A 48 23.37 -3.27 3.02
C VAL A 48 22.39 -2.14 2.70
N GLN A 49 22.84 -1.02 2.14
CA GLN A 49 21.98 0.08 1.72
C GLN A 49 21.13 -0.27 0.50
N GLY A 50 21.71 -0.91 -0.52
CA GLY A 50 20.96 -1.42 -1.67
C GLY A 50 19.88 -2.40 -1.22
N THR A 51 20.28 -3.38 -0.41
CA THR A 51 19.35 -4.36 0.16
C THR A 51 18.31 -3.69 1.05
N MET A 52 18.67 -2.70 1.88
CA MET A 52 17.69 -1.99 2.73
C MET A 52 16.73 -1.16 1.89
N LYS A 53 17.16 -0.50 0.81
CA LYS A 53 16.24 0.17 -0.12
C LYS A 53 15.26 -0.83 -0.75
N ASP A 54 15.78 -1.95 -1.26
CA ASP A 54 14.98 -3.02 -1.87
C ASP A 54 14.09 -3.76 -0.85
N PHE A 55 14.54 -3.85 0.40
CA PHE A 55 13.84 -4.49 1.52
C PHE A 55 12.79 -3.56 2.12
N PHE A 56 13.00 -2.24 2.14
CA PHE A 56 11.98 -1.28 2.55
C PHE A 56 10.95 -1.00 1.44
N GLU A 57 11.20 -1.46 0.21
CA GLU A 57 10.18 -1.72 -0.81
C GLU A 57 9.40 -3.05 -0.58
N ILE A 58 9.27 -3.52 0.68
CA ILE A 58 8.38 -4.63 1.08
C ILE A 58 6.99 -4.51 0.42
N GLN A 59 6.48 -3.28 0.29
CA GLN A 59 5.18 -2.96 -0.31
C GLN A 59 5.10 -3.26 -1.81
N ASP A 60 6.22 -3.21 -2.52
CA ASP A 60 6.28 -3.45 -3.96
C ASP A 60 6.50 -4.94 -4.22
N ASN A 61 7.39 -5.55 -3.44
CA ASN A 61 7.68 -6.98 -3.48
C ASN A 61 6.45 -7.84 -3.19
N ILE A 62 5.59 -7.41 -2.28
CA ILE A 62 4.35 -8.13 -1.95
C ILE A 62 3.31 -8.01 -3.06
N ILE A 63 3.20 -6.85 -3.73
CA ILE A 63 2.32 -6.69 -4.91
C ILE A 63 2.78 -7.64 -6.02
N LEU A 64 4.08 -7.63 -6.34
CA LEU A 64 4.69 -8.53 -7.32
C LEU A 64 4.43 -9.99 -6.99
N ALA A 65 4.70 -10.41 -5.75
CA ALA A 65 4.45 -11.78 -5.32
C ALA A 65 2.98 -12.17 -5.49
N HIS A 66 2.04 -11.28 -5.11
CA HIS A 66 0.61 -11.54 -5.32
C HIS A 66 0.22 -11.62 -6.78
N GLU A 67 0.79 -10.80 -7.68
CA GLU A 67 0.56 -10.92 -9.12
C GLU A 67 1.11 -12.23 -9.69
N VAL A 68 2.32 -12.64 -9.28
CA VAL A 68 2.92 -13.92 -9.69
C VAL A 68 2.05 -15.10 -9.25
N PHE A 69 1.65 -15.15 -7.98
CA PHE A 69 0.80 -16.24 -7.48
C PHE A 69 -0.60 -16.21 -8.11
N HIS A 70 -1.14 -15.03 -8.40
CA HIS A 70 -2.41 -14.89 -9.11
C HIS A 70 -2.33 -15.37 -10.56
N TYR A 71 -1.25 -15.03 -11.27
CA TYR A 71 -0.95 -15.50 -12.61
C TYR A 71 -0.85 -17.04 -12.66
N LEU A 72 -0.03 -17.63 -11.76
CA LEU A 72 0.13 -19.08 -11.66
C LEU A 72 -1.21 -19.79 -11.37
N LYS A 73 -2.06 -19.22 -10.52
CA LYS A 73 -3.37 -19.78 -10.18
C LYS A 73 -4.36 -19.78 -11.35
N LEU A 74 -4.31 -18.79 -12.23
CA LEU A 74 -5.23 -18.68 -13.37
C LEU A 74 -4.81 -19.56 -14.56
N ARG A 75 -3.57 -20.05 -14.57
CA ARG A 75 -3.01 -20.81 -15.67
C ARG A 75 -3.57 -22.24 -15.68
N LYS A 76 -4.07 -22.66 -16.84
CA LYS A 76 -4.67 -24.00 -17.05
C LYS A 76 -3.89 -24.88 -18.04
N SER A 77 -2.85 -24.32 -18.67
CA SER A 77 -2.10 -25.00 -19.75
C SER A 77 -1.11 -26.00 -19.18
N LYS A 78 -1.11 -27.23 -19.71
CA LYS A 78 -0.14 -28.30 -19.38
C LYS A 78 1.10 -28.32 -20.29
N LYS A 79 1.17 -27.44 -21.30
CA LYS A 79 2.21 -27.50 -22.35
C LYS A 79 3.54 -26.86 -21.97
N VAL A 80 3.55 -25.94 -21.01
CA VAL A 80 4.76 -25.21 -20.57
C VAL A 80 4.77 -25.22 -19.05
N PHE A 81 5.80 -25.82 -18.46
CA PHE A 81 5.98 -25.85 -17.01
C PHE A 81 6.53 -24.50 -16.53
N GLU A 82 5.80 -23.85 -15.63
CA GLU A 82 6.22 -22.61 -14.96
C GLU A 82 6.02 -22.82 -13.46
N MET A 83 6.98 -22.37 -12.66
CA MET A 83 7.00 -22.58 -11.22
C MET A 83 7.36 -21.26 -10.53
N GLY A 84 6.64 -20.94 -9.45
CA GLY A 84 7.07 -19.93 -8.49
C GLY A 84 7.89 -20.58 -7.39
N ILE A 85 9.17 -20.22 -7.28
CA ILE A 85 10.04 -20.70 -6.21
C ILE A 85 10.03 -19.65 -5.10
N LYS A 86 9.49 -20.02 -3.94
CA LYS A 86 9.58 -19.22 -2.72
C LYS A 86 10.72 -19.76 -1.86
N LEU A 87 11.81 -19.01 -1.78
CA LEU A 87 12.93 -19.33 -0.90
C LEU A 87 12.67 -18.73 0.48
N ASP A 88 12.21 -19.57 1.42
CA ASP A 88 12.01 -19.17 2.81
C ASP A 88 13.32 -19.37 3.59
N MET A 89 13.99 -18.26 3.93
CA MET A 89 15.21 -18.23 4.75
C MET A 89 14.95 -18.49 6.24
N ASN A 90 13.72 -18.81 6.63
CA ASN A 90 13.39 -19.07 8.03
C ASN A 90 14.02 -20.39 8.52
N LYS A 91 14.79 -20.26 9.60
CA LYS A 91 15.46 -21.27 10.44
C LYS A 91 15.57 -22.67 9.82
N ALA A 92 16.77 -23.01 9.40
CA ALA A 92 17.19 -24.36 9.01
C ALA A 92 17.17 -25.41 10.16
N TYR A 93 16.50 -25.13 11.29
CA TYR A 93 16.54 -25.95 12.49
C TYR A 93 15.22 -26.62 12.90
N ASP A 94 14.15 -26.48 12.11
CA ASP A 94 12.86 -27.17 12.38
C ASP A 94 12.35 -28.01 11.18
N ARG A 95 13.23 -28.43 10.27
CA ARG A 95 12.82 -29.22 9.09
C ARG A 95 13.14 -30.69 9.31
N VAL A 96 12.09 -31.51 9.36
CA VAL A 96 12.19 -32.95 9.15
C VAL A 96 12.53 -33.16 7.67
N GLU A 97 13.63 -33.83 7.36
CA GLU A 97 13.92 -34.28 6.00
C GLU A 97 12.88 -35.32 5.59
N TRP A 98 12.17 -35.11 4.48
CA TRP A 98 11.09 -35.99 4.06
C TRP A 98 11.60 -37.38 3.67
N ASP A 99 12.76 -37.44 3.02
CA ASP A 99 13.44 -38.70 2.71
C ASP A 99 13.83 -39.46 3.99
N PHE A 100 14.19 -38.73 5.06
CA PHE A 100 14.47 -39.31 6.37
C PHE A 100 13.19 -39.82 7.05
N LEU A 101 12.09 -39.07 6.99
CA LEU A 101 10.79 -39.51 7.51
C LEU A 101 10.30 -40.78 6.80
N GLU A 102 10.40 -40.80 5.48
CA GLU A 102 10.06 -41.97 4.66
C GLU A 102 10.90 -43.19 5.07
N ALA A 103 12.22 -43.01 5.19
CA ALA A 103 13.15 -44.05 5.63
C ALA A 103 12.82 -44.56 7.05
N VAL A 104 12.46 -43.66 7.98
CA VAL A 104 12.05 -44.03 9.35
C VAL A 104 10.76 -44.82 9.34
N MET A 105 9.76 -44.41 8.55
CA MET A 105 8.48 -45.14 8.46
C MET A 105 8.67 -46.54 7.86
N ILE A 106 9.50 -46.67 6.82
CA ILE A 106 9.88 -47.98 6.26
C ILE A 106 10.58 -48.81 7.33
N ARG A 107 11.51 -48.22 8.10
CA ARG A 107 12.28 -48.93 9.12
C ARG A 107 11.46 -49.33 10.35
N MET A 108 10.41 -48.58 10.68
CA MET A 108 9.46 -48.89 11.74
C MET A 108 8.42 -49.95 11.34
N GLY A 109 8.47 -50.45 10.10
CA GLY A 109 7.60 -51.53 9.64
C GLY A 109 6.21 -51.09 9.18
N PHE A 110 6.02 -49.80 8.88
CA PHE A 110 4.78 -49.34 8.25
C PHE A 110 4.66 -49.94 6.84
N THR A 111 3.44 -50.26 6.42
CA THR A 111 3.20 -50.82 5.08
C THR A 111 3.42 -49.75 4.01
N MET A 112 3.98 -50.13 2.85
CA MET A 112 4.30 -49.18 1.76
C MET A 112 3.08 -48.34 1.33
N ARG A 113 1.88 -48.93 1.29
CA ARG A 113 0.65 -48.19 0.98
C ARG A 113 0.37 -47.06 1.98
N TRP A 114 0.72 -47.26 3.25
CA TRP A 114 0.57 -46.24 4.30
C TRP A 114 1.65 -45.16 4.21
N VAL A 115 2.87 -45.56 3.88
CA VAL A 115 3.99 -44.63 3.61
C VAL A 115 3.65 -43.74 2.41
N GLU A 116 3.24 -44.31 1.27
CA GLU A 116 2.84 -43.59 0.07
C GLU A 116 1.69 -42.60 0.34
N LEU A 117 0.68 -43.01 1.12
CA LEU A 117 -0.41 -42.13 1.52
C LEU A 117 0.10 -40.93 2.33
N ILE A 118 0.91 -41.16 3.35
CA ILE A 118 1.48 -40.08 4.16
C ILE A 118 2.39 -39.17 3.33
N MET A 119 3.29 -39.74 2.53
CA MET A 119 4.20 -38.96 1.68
C MET A 119 3.42 -38.14 0.66
N SER A 120 2.35 -38.68 0.09
CA SER A 120 1.46 -37.92 -0.80
C SER A 120 0.79 -36.73 -0.11
N CYS A 121 0.44 -36.85 1.18
CA CYS A 121 -0.16 -35.78 1.97
C CYS A 121 0.85 -34.69 2.38
N ILE A 122 2.13 -35.04 2.54
CA ILE A 122 3.17 -34.13 3.03
C ILE A 122 3.89 -33.41 1.87
N ILE A 123 4.05 -34.07 0.72
CA ILE A 123 4.73 -33.50 -0.46
C ILE A 123 3.81 -32.56 -1.26
N THR A 124 2.47 -32.73 -1.16
CA THR A 124 1.53 -31.85 -1.85
C THR A 124 1.25 -30.59 -1.04
N VAL A 125 1.85 -29.47 -1.46
CA VAL A 125 1.57 -28.16 -0.87
C VAL A 125 0.49 -27.46 -1.69
N ASP A 126 -0.78 -27.67 -1.34
CA ASP A 126 -1.93 -26.97 -1.97
C ASP A 126 -2.01 -25.47 -1.59
N ASN A 127 -1.31 -25.06 -0.52
CA ASN A 127 -1.29 -23.68 -0.04
C ASN A 127 0.17 -23.19 0.16
N PRO A 128 0.66 -22.23 -0.65
CA PRO A 128 2.03 -21.70 -0.55
C PRO A 128 2.29 -20.89 0.75
N GLY A 129 1.31 -20.86 1.65
CA GLY A 129 1.42 -20.28 2.98
C GLY A 129 1.37 -18.76 2.97
N LYS A 130 2.17 -18.13 3.84
CA LYS A 130 2.25 -16.67 3.96
C LYS A 130 3.53 -16.15 3.33
N TYR A 131 3.47 -15.04 2.60
CA TYR A 131 4.62 -14.28 2.15
C TYR A 131 4.57 -12.89 2.79
N LEU A 132 5.67 -12.50 3.45
CA LEU A 132 5.77 -11.25 4.23
C LEU A 132 4.58 -11.05 5.20
N GLY A 133 4.04 -12.14 5.76
CA GLY A 133 2.91 -12.10 6.69
C GLY A 133 1.51 -12.10 6.07
N LEU A 134 1.37 -12.04 4.73
CA LEU A 134 0.08 -12.14 4.02
C LEU A 134 -0.09 -13.52 3.37
N PRO A 135 -1.30 -14.12 3.40
CA PRO A 135 -1.59 -15.34 2.64
C PRO A 135 -1.32 -15.13 1.14
N THR A 136 -0.48 -15.97 0.52
CA THR A 136 -0.15 -15.85 -0.91
C THR A 136 -1.37 -16.08 -1.81
N ILE A 137 -2.25 -17.00 -1.41
CA ILE A 137 -3.51 -17.29 -2.11
C ILE A 137 -4.70 -16.85 -1.27
N TRP A 138 -5.56 -16.05 -1.89
CA TRP A 138 -6.83 -15.65 -1.32
C TRP A 138 -7.97 -16.59 -1.74
N GLY A 139 -8.84 -16.91 -0.79
CA GLY A 139 -10.10 -17.64 -1.03
C GLY A 139 -11.14 -16.76 -1.71
N ARG A 140 -12.28 -17.36 -2.10
CA ARG A 140 -13.38 -16.64 -2.79
C ARG A 140 -13.97 -15.48 -1.95
N SER A 141 -13.95 -15.60 -0.63
CA SER A 141 -14.48 -14.59 0.28
C SER A 141 -13.37 -13.72 0.85
N LYS A 142 -13.30 -12.46 0.39
CA LYS A 142 -12.40 -11.42 0.94
C LYS A 142 -12.62 -11.21 2.45
N ARG A 143 -13.87 -11.30 2.90
CA ARG A 143 -14.23 -11.22 4.32
C ARG A 143 -13.57 -12.34 5.12
N LYS A 144 -13.68 -13.60 4.68
CA LYS A 144 -13.04 -14.74 5.34
C LYS A 144 -11.51 -14.62 5.30
N ALA A 145 -10.98 -14.21 4.16
CA ALA A 145 -9.55 -13.98 3.96
C ALA A 145 -8.94 -12.97 4.96
N LEU A 146 -9.71 -11.96 5.40
CA LEU A 146 -9.23 -10.92 6.32
C LEU A 146 -9.52 -11.22 7.80
N LEU A 147 -10.14 -12.36 8.13
CA LEU A 147 -10.46 -12.71 9.52
C LEU A 147 -9.22 -12.78 10.42
N TYR A 148 -8.09 -13.28 9.89
CA TYR A 148 -6.86 -13.36 10.66
C TYR A 148 -6.38 -11.98 11.17
N ILE A 149 -6.68 -10.90 10.43
CA ILE A 149 -6.34 -9.52 10.84
C ILE A 149 -7.23 -9.11 12.00
N LYS A 150 -8.54 -9.35 11.87
CA LYS A 150 -9.51 -9.09 12.94
C LYS A 150 -9.14 -9.87 14.21
N GLU A 151 -8.79 -11.15 14.09
CA GLU A 151 -8.35 -12.00 15.21
C GLU A 151 -7.05 -11.50 15.84
N LYS A 152 -6.08 -11.04 15.03
CA LYS A 152 -4.82 -10.46 15.51
C LYS A 152 -5.04 -9.14 16.26
N ILE A 153 -5.99 -8.32 15.80
CA ILE A 153 -6.41 -7.10 16.50
C ILE A 153 -7.12 -7.47 17.81
N MET A 154 -8.06 -8.41 17.77
CA MET A 154 -8.81 -8.86 18.95
C MET A 154 -7.94 -9.45 20.03
N SER A 155 -7.03 -10.37 19.68
CA SER A 155 -6.09 -10.97 20.63
C SER A 155 -5.19 -9.93 21.29
N LYS A 156 -4.75 -8.91 20.55
CA LYS A 156 -4.01 -7.77 21.11
C LYS A 156 -4.89 -6.98 22.07
N ILE A 157 -6.08 -6.57 21.67
CA ILE A 157 -7.01 -5.79 22.50
C ILE A 157 -7.35 -6.52 23.80
N GLN A 158 -7.66 -7.82 23.72
CA GLN A 158 -8.00 -8.66 24.87
C GLN A 158 -6.80 -8.99 25.76
N GLY A 159 -5.59 -9.06 25.20
CA GLY A 159 -4.37 -9.33 25.95
C GLY A 159 -3.99 -8.21 26.93
N TRP A 160 -4.50 -6.99 26.73
CA TRP A 160 -4.29 -5.88 27.65
C TRP A 160 -5.44 -5.77 28.65
N LYS A 161 -5.11 -5.81 29.96
CA LYS A 161 -6.08 -5.48 31.01
C LYS A 161 -6.43 -4.00 30.91
N GLN A 162 -7.59 -3.73 30.31
CA GLN A 162 -8.20 -2.40 30.17
C GLN A 162 -8.27 -1.62 31.49
N GLN A 163 -8.40 -2.35 32.62
CA GLN A 163 -8.42 -1.83 33.99
C GLN A 163 -7.13 -1.14 34.45
N LEU A 164 -5.98 -1.48 33.84
CA LEU A 164 -4.68 -0.93 34.22
C LEU A 164 -4.27 0.28 33.36
N LEU A 165 -5.04 0.59 32.32
CA LEU A 165 -4.71 1.66 31.39
C LEU A 165 -5.54 2.90 31.70
N LEU A 166 -4.84 4.01 31.90
CA LEU A 166 -5.43 5.34 31.84
C LEU A 166 -6.03 5.56 30.44
N GLN A 167 -7.03 6.44 30.32
CA GLN A 167 -7.71 6.73 29.06
C GLN A 167 -6.76 7.22 27.96
N VAL A 168 -5.71 7.97 28.33
CA VAL A 168 -4.63 8.37 27.41
C VAL A 168 -3.85 7.15 26.91
N GLY A 169 -3.59 6.16 27.77
CA GLY A 169 -2.93 4.92 27.40
C GLY A 169 -3.78 4.07 26.45
N GLN A 170 -5.10 4.04 26.63
CA GLN A 170 -6.03 3.38 25.70
C GLN A 170 -6.01 4.05 24.31
N GLU A 171 -5.88 5.39 24.25
CA GLU A 171 -5.86 6.13 22.99
C GLU A 171 -4.58 5.79 22.20
N VAL A 172 -3.44 5.85 22.88
CA VAL A 172 -2.14 5.50 22.32
C VAL A 172 -2.12 4.05 21.87
N LEU A 173 -2.66 3.13 22.67
CA LEU A 173 -2.72 1.71 22.33
C LEU A 173 -3.56 1.46 21.08
N LEU A 174 -4.78 2.03 21.01
CA LEU A 174 -5.65 1.87 19.85
C LEU A 174 -5.00 2.40 18.57
N LYS A 175 -4.35 3.57 18.64
CA LYS A 175 -3.65 4.14 17.49
C LYS A 175 -2.42 3.32 17.09
N ALA A 176 -1.58 2.94 18.04
CA ALA A 176 -0.35 2.21 17.78
C ALA A 176 -0.59 0.77 17.32
N MET A 177 -1.63 0.10 17.82
CA MET A 177 -1.91 -1.30 17.48
C MET A 177 -2.91 -1.45 16.34
N VAL A 178 -4.08 -0.81 16.45
CA VAL A 178 -5.20 -1.09 15.54
C VAL A 178 -5.04 -0.39 14.20
N GLN A 179 -4.29 0.72 14.13
CA GLN A 179 -3.96 1.33 12.84
C GLN A 179 -2.74 0.67 12.20
N ALA A 180 -1.75 0.20 12.99
CA ALA A 180 -0.53 -0.40 12.42
C ALA A 180 -0.73 -1.83 11.89
N VAL A 181 -1.50 -2.67 12.61
CA VAL A 181 -1.70 -4.09 12.23
C VAL A 181 -2.33 -4.26 10.84
N PRO A 182 -3.43 -3.55 10.50
CA PRO A 182 -4.03 -3.64 9.18
C PRO A 182 -3.38 -2.71 8.15
N ALA A 183 -2.58 -1.70 8.54
CA ALA A 183 -1.98 -0.76 7.59
C ALA A 183 -1.18 -1.46 6.48
N TYR A 184 -0.39 -2.47 6.83
CA TYR A 184 0.40 -3.20 5.86
C TYR A 184 -0.46 -3.89 4.76
N PRO A 185 -1.43 -4.76 5.09
CA PRO A 185 -2.34 -5.31 4.09
C PRO A 185 -3.26 -4.28 3.44
N MET A 186 -3.65 -3.22 4.15
CA MET A 186 -4.47 -2.12 3.62
C MET A 186 -3.73 -1.29 2.57
N HIS A 187 -2.40 -1.35 2.51
CA HIS A 187 -1.64 -0.68 1.47
C HIS A 187 -1.80 -1.37 0.09
N ILE A 188 -2.15 -2.65 0.09
CA ILE A 188 -2.22 -3.50 -1.10
C ILE A 188 -3.67 -3.79 -1.47
N PHE A 189 -4.52 -4.01 -0.46
CA PHE A 189 -5.87 -4.50 -0.64
C PHE A 189 -6.92 -3.53 -0.12
N ALA A 190 -7.94 -3.30 -0.94
CA ALA A 190 -9.16 -2.61 -0.57
C ALA A 190 -10.01 -3.56 0.28
N PHE A 191 -10.10 -3.23 1.57
CA PHE A 191 -10.88 -3.97 2.55
C PHE A 191 -12.36 -3.67 2.33
N PRO A 192 -13.23 -4.70 2.41
CA PRO A 192 -14.66 -4.46 2.40
C PRO A 192 -15.06 -3.56 3.57
N SER A 193 -15.88 -2.53 3.31
CA SER A 193 -16.35 -1.58 4.33
C SER A 193 -16.96 -2.26 5.57
N LYS A 194 -17.60 -3.42 5.40
CA LYS A 194 -18.14 -4.23 6.50
C LYS A 194 -17.05 -4.71 7.47
N ILE A 195 -15.88 -5.14 6.99
CA ILE A 195 -14.76 -5.54 7.86
C ILE A 195 -14.20 -4.32 8.59
N CYS A 196 -14.03 -3.18 7.90
CA CYS A 196 -13.57 -1.95 8.55
C CYS A 196 -14.53 -1.56 9.70
N LYS A 197 -15.83 -1.50 9.43
CA LYS A 197 -16.86 -1.21 10.45
C LYS A 197 -16.89 -2.20 11.60
N GLU A 198 -16.66 -3.49 11.34
CA GLU A 198 -16.51 -4.49 12.39
C GLU A 198 -15.30 -4.19 13.29
N ILE A 199 -14.15 -3.79 12.71
CA ILE A 199 -12.96 -3.43 13.48
C ILE A 199 -13.17 -2.10 14.23
N ASP A 200 -13.78 -1.10 13.59
CA ASP A 200 -14.16 0.17 14.23
C ASP A 200 -15.07 -0.06 15.43
N SER A 201 -16.02 -1.00 15.33
CA SER A 201 -16.90 -1.36 16.44
C SER A 201 -16.13 -2.01 17.60
N LEU A 202 -15.12 -2.84 17.30
CA LEU A 202 -14.26 -3.43 18.32
C LEU A 202 -13.43 -2.36 19.03
N MET A 203 -12.90 -1.38 18.28
CA MET A 203 -12.19 -0.24 18.86
C MET A 203 -13.10 0.61 19.73
N ALA A 204 -14.33 0.90 19.28
CA ALA A 204 -15.31 1.65 20.05
C ALA A 204 -15.65 0.95 21.37
N ASN A 205 -15.90 -0.36 21.33
CA ASN A 205 -16.18 -1.14 22.53
C ASN A 205 -14.98 -1.16 23.50
N PHE A 206 -13.74 -1.22 22.99
CA PHE A 206 -12.55 -1.12 23.83
C PHE A 206 -12.32 0.31 24.36
N TRP A 207 -12.71 1.35 23.62
CA TRP A 207 -12.58 2.72 24.09
C TRP A 207 -13.57 3.05 25.22
N TRP A 208 -14.80 2.56 25.10
CA TRP A 208 -15.88 2.84 26.06
C TRP A 208 -15.99 1.81 27.19
N GLY A 209 -15.34 0.65 27.06
CA GLY A 209 -15.30 -0.39 28.08
C GLY A 209 -14.30 -0.09 29.20
N GLN A 210 -14.51 -0.66 30.38
CA GLN A 210 -13.53 -0.66 31.48
C GLN A 210 -13.44 -2.02 32.19
N ASN A 211 -14.55 -2.77 32.25
CA ASN A 211 -14.65 -4.06 32.93
C ASN A 211 -15.35 -5.09 32.05
N GLY A 212 -14.63 -6.15 31.64
CA GLY A 212 -15.25 -7.35 31.05
C GLY A 212 -16.23 -7.08 29.90
N ASN A 213 -17.14 -8.03 29.67
CA ASN A 213 -18.10 -8.02 28.56
C ASN A 213 -19.25 -7.00 28.72
N GLU A 214 -19.11 -5.98 29.59
CA GLU A 214 -20.16 -5.00 29.86
C GLU A 214 -20.27 -3.96 28.73
N LYS A 215 -21.44 -3.89 28.10
CA LYS A 215 -21.76 -2.84 27.13
C LYS A 215 -22.04 -1.52 27.86
N ARG A 216 -21.19 -0.51 27.67
CA ARG A 216 -21.44 0.86 28.14
C ARG A 216 -22.01 1.75 27.03
N ILE A 217 -22.67 2.82 27.44
CA ILE A 217 -23.22 3.84 26.54
C ILE A 217 -22.06 4.55 25.82
N HIS A 218 -22.12 4.61 24.51
CA HIS A 218 -21.19 5.41 23.70
C HIS A 218 -21.65 6.87 23.73
N TRP A 219 -21.03 7.68 24.60
CA TRP A 219 -21.41 9.09 24.76
C TRP A 219 -21.16 9.94 23.52
N ILE A 220 -20.19 9.54 22.69
CA ILE A 220 -19.85 10.20 21.43
C ILE A 220 -19.74 9.13 20.35
N SER A 221 -20.30 9.42 19.17
CA SER A 221 -20.19 8.54 18.01
C SER A 221 -18.73 8.34 17.59
N TRP A 222 -18.41 7.13 17.10
CA TRP A 222 -17.05 6.80 16.66
C TRP A 222 -16.54 7.76 15.57
N ASN A 223 -17.40 8.12 14.61
CA ASN A 223 -17.08 9.08 13.56
C ASN A 223 -16.72 10.46 14.12
N SER A 224 -17.42 10.91 15.16
CA SER A 224 -17.14 12.20 15.81
C SER A 224 -15.83 12.16 16.60
N LEU A 225 -15.51 11.04 17.25
CA LEU A 225 -14.19 10.83 17.86
C LEU A 225 -13.06 10.84 16.83
N GLY A 226 -13.35 10.49 15.58
CA GLY A 226 -12.37 10.41 14.51
C GLY A 226 -11.91 11.74 13.91
N LEU A 227 -12.66 12.81 14.16
CA LEU A 227 -12.31 14.16 13.74
C LEU A 227 -10.99 14.64 14.38
N SER A 228 -10.42 15.70 13.80
CA SER A 228 -9.10 16.21 14.18
C SER A 228 -9.01 16.62 15.65
N LYS A 229 -7.80 16.49 16.24
CA LYS A 229 -7.53 17.00 17.59
C LYS A 229 -7.69 18.52 17.69
N GLN A 230 -7.44 19.25 16.60
CA GLN A 230 -7.64 20.70 16.54
C GLN A 230 -9.12 21.07 16.71
N SER A 231 -10.03 20.18 16.32
CA SER A 231 -11.48 20.34 16.51
C SER A 231 -11.97 19.82 17.88
N GLY A 232 -11.08 19.55 18.84
CA GLY A 232 -11.43 19.05 20.17
C GLY A 232 -11.83 17.56 20.21
N ARG A 233 -11.43 16.80 19.18
CA ARG A 233 -11.75 15.36 19.03
C ARG A 233 -10.49 14.51 19.15
N MET A 234 -10.59 13.20 18.96
CA MET A 234 -9.52 12.28 19.32
C MET A 234 -8.63 11.88 18.14
N GLY A 235 -9.08 12.04 16.90
CA GLY A 235 -8.32 11.70 15.70
C GLY A 235 -8.14 10.20 15.50
N PHE A 236 -9.13 9.38 15.89
CA PHE A 236 -9.19 7.98 15.43
C PHE A 236 -9.52 7.96 13.93
N ARG A 237 -8.70 7.31 13.11
CA ARG A 237 -8.98 7.26 11.67
C ARG A 237 -10.12 6.29 11.41
N ASP A 238 -11.07 6.68 10.55
CA ASP A 238 -11.98 5.72 9.94
C ASP A 238 -11.15 4.73 9.13
N LEU A 239 -11.30 3.43 9.41
CA LEU A 239 -10.43 2.42 8.82
C LEU A 239 -10.68 2.23 7.32
N HIS A 240 -11.87 2.53 6.83
CA HIS A 240 -12.17 2.44 5.40
C HIS A 240 -11.54 3.61 4.65
N GLU A 241 -11.71 4.83 5.14
CA GLU A 241 -11.05 6.02 4.57
C GLU A 241 -9.52 5.91 4.66
N PHE A 242 -9.00 5.42 5.78
CA PHE A 242 -7.56 5.18 5.95
C PHE A 242 -7.03 4.16 4.94
N ASN A 243 -7.75 3.06 4.71
CA ASN A 243 -7.38 2.07 3.71
C ASN A 243 -7.36 2.65 2.29
N LEU A 244 -8.40 3.41 1.93
CA LEU A 244 -8.47 4.05 0.62
C LEU A 244 -7.36 5.08 0.41
N ALA A 245 -7.02 5.86 1.44
CA ALA A 245 -5.91 6.79 1.41
C ALA A 245 -4.54 6.09 1.23
N LEU A 246 -4.34 4.94 1.90
CA LEU A 246 -3.12 4.13 1.71
C LEU A 246 -3.00 3.59 0.28
N ILE A 247 -4.10 3.11 -0.31
CA ILE A 247 -4.11 2.64 -1.69
C ILE A 247 -3.88 3.80 -2.66
N ALA A 248 -4.52 4.95 -2.44
CA ALA A 248 -4.31 6.15 -3.24
C ALA A 248 -2.84 6.59 -3.21
N LYS A 249 -2.17 6.47 -2.06
CA LYS A 249 -0.71 6.68 -1.94
C LYS A 249 0.08 5.68 -2.79
N GLN A 250 -0.32 4.42 -2.87
CA GLN A 250 0.35 3.45 -3.75
C GLN A 250 0.09 3.76 -5.23
N CYS A 251 -1.13 4.17 -5.60
CA CYS A 251 -1.44 4.63 -6.95
C CYS A 251 -0.61 5.85 -7.35
N TRP A 252 -0.32 6.74 -6.40
CA TRP A 252 0.59 7.86 -6.62
C TRP A 252 1.99 7.36 -7.00
N ARG A 253 2.54 6.42 -6.22
CA ARG A 253 3.86 5.82 -6.49
C ARG A 253 3.91 5.14 -7.85
N LEU A 254 2.84 4.45 -8.27
CA LEU A 254 2.75 3.81 -9.60
C LEU A 254 3.00 4.79 -10.75
N ILE A 255 2.69 6.07 -10.53
CA ILE A 255 2.74 7.11 -11.56
C ILE A 255 4.02 7.93 -11.44
N THR A 256 4.48 8.20 -10.22
CA THR A 256 5.72 8.97 -9.97
C THR A 256 6.98 8.13 -10.12
N GLU A 257 6.88 6.82 -9.90
CA GLU A 257 7.98 5.85 -9.98
C GLU A 257 7.72 4.79 -11.07
N PRO A 258 7.47 5.19 -12.34
CA PRO A 258 7.10 4.26 -13.42
C PRO A 258 8.23 3.28 -13.77
N ASP A 259 9.46 3.60 -13.38
CA ASP A 259 10.64 2.77 -13.64
C ASP A 259 10.84 1.63 -12.66
N SER A 260 10.10 1.62 -11.54
CA SER A 260 10.14 0.54 -10.56
C SER A 260 9.63 -0.77 -11.16
N LEU A 261 10.18 -1.89 -10.68
CA LEU A 261 9.87 -3.22 -11.22
C LEU A 261 8.38 -3.55 -11.12
N TRP A 262 7.75 -3.22 -10.00
CA TRP A 262 6.33 -3.45 -9.78
C TRP A 262 5.46 -2.59 -10.71
N ALA A 263 5.84 -1.33 -10.95
CA ALA A 263 5.13 -0.46 -11.88
C ALA A 263 5.19 -0.97 -13.31
N LYS A 264 6.38 -1.35 -13.77
CA LYS A 264 6.61 -1.97 -15.10
C LYS A 264 5.78 -3.25 -15.26
N THR A 265 5.85 -4.12 -14.26
CA THR A 265 5.11 -5.39 -14.27
C THR A 265 3.59 -5.16 -14.34
N LEU A 266 3.04 -4.23 -13.56
CA LEU A 266 1.62 -3.91 -13.61
C LEU A 266 1.20 -3.27 -14.93
N LYS A 267 2.04 -2.38 -15.49
CA LYS A 267 1.80 -1.77 -16.80
C LYS A 267 1.71 -2.86 -17.87
N ASP A 268 2.69 -3.75 -17.94
CA ASP A 268 2.73 -4.82 -18.93
C ASP A 268 1.55 -5.80 -18.78
N LEU A 269 1.10 -6.06 -17.55
CA LEU A 269 -0.01 -6.97 -17.27
C LEU A 269 -1.40 -6.38 -17.56
N TYR A 270 -1.61 -5.09 -17.25
CA TYR A 270 -2.95 -4.51 -17.17
C TYR A 270 -3.20 -3.32 -18.08
N PHE A 271 -2.18 -2.53 -18.44
CA PHE A 271 -2.32 -1.32 -19.25
C PHE A 271 -1.08 -1.06 -20.13
N PRO A 272 -0.69 -2.00 -21.02
CA PRO A 272 0.58 -1.90 -21.75
C PRO A 272 0.65 -0.69 -22.68
N ASN A 273 -0.48 -0.32 -23.28
CA ASN A 273 -0.59 0.74 -24.28
C ASN A 273 -1.27 2.02 -23.75
N GLU A 274 -1.63 2.04 -22.46
CA GLU A 274 -2.43 3.11 -21.86
C GLU A 274 -1.72 3.68 -20.64
N ASN A 275 -2.21 4.81 -20.13
CA ASN A 275 -1.80 5.34 -18.84
C ASN A 275 -2.62 4.71 -17.71
N PHE A 276 -2.07 4.66 -16.49
CA PHE A 276 -2.78 4.10 -15.33
C PHE A 276 -4.17 4.71 -15.11
N VAL A 277 -4.36 6.00 -15.43
CA VAL A 277 -5.66 6.69 -15.31
C VAL A 277 -6.75 6.10 -16.22
N GLN A 278 -6.38 5.53 -17.37
CA GLN A 278 -7.30 4.91 -18.32
C GLN A 278 -7.48 3.42 -18.07
N ALA A 279 -6.65 2.85 -17.19
CA ALA A 279 -6.58 1.42 -16.96
C ALA A 279 -7.90 0.86 -16.40
N ARG A 280 -8.30 -0.30 -16.92
CA ARG A 280 -9.55 -0.98 -16.53
C ARG A 280 -9.24 -2.27 -15.78
N LYS A 281 -10.23 -2.73 -15.00
CA LYS A 281 -10.09 -3.96 -14.23
C LYS A 281 -9.89 -5.19 -15.12
N GLY A 282 -10.65 -5.33 -16.20
CA GLY A 282 -10.68 -6.57 -16.97
C GLY A 282 -11.28 -7.76 -16.19
N SER A 283 -11.40 -8.91 -16.84
CA SER A 283 -12.10 -10.09 -16.30
C SER A 283 -11.25 -10.97 -15.38
N ARG A 284 -9.92 -10.91 -15.52
CA ARG A 284 -8.95 -11.76 -14.81
C ARG A 284 -8.08 -10.99 -13.82
N ALA A 285 -8.51 -9.82 -13.38
CA ALA A 285 -7.79 -9.00 -12.40
C ALA A 285 -7.48 -9.74 -11.10
N SER A 286 -6.28 -9.52 -10.58
CA SER A 286 -5.98 -9.83 -9.19
C SER A 286 -6.81 -8.95 -8.24
N TRP A 287 -6.87 -9.34 -6.97
CA TRP A 287 -7.47 -8.47 -5.97
C TRP A 287 -6.60 -7.22 -5.70
N ALA A 288 -5.27 -7.32 -5.79
CA ALA A 288 -4.39 -6.16 -5.62
C ALA A 288 -4.67 -5.12 -6.72
N TRP A 289 -4.73 -5.52 -7.98
CA TRP A 289 -5.08 -4.65 -9.10
C TRP A 289 -6.47 -4.02 -8.95
N ALA A 290 -7.48 -4.83 -8.63
CA ALA A 290 -8.83 -4.34 -8.38
C ALA A 290 -8.92 -3.38 -7.18
N SER A 291 -7.94 -3.43 -6.27
CA SER A 291 -7.84 -2.51 -5.14
C SER A 291 -7.18 -1.21 -5.56
N LEU A 292 -6.08 -1.26 -6.31
CA LEU A 292 -5.41 -0.09 -6.89
C LEU A 292 -6.37 0.75 -7.74
N LEU A 293 -7.23 0.14 -8.56
CA LEU A 293 -8.23 0.90 -9.32
C LEU A 293 -9.19 1.70 -8.43
N GLN A 294 -9.61 1.15 -7.28
CA GLN A 294 -10.46 1.89 -6.34
C GLN A 294 -9.74 3.09 -5.72
N GLY A 295 -8.43 2.98 -5.45
CA GLY A 295 -7.62 4.11 -4.98
C GLY A 295 -7.34 5.15 -6.08
N GLY A 296 -7.23 4.71 -7.33
CA GLY A 296 -7.06 5.58 -8.50
C GLY A 296 -8.22 6.56 -8.66
N ASP A 297 -9.47 6.10 -8.49
CA ASP A 297 -10.67 6.94 -8.59
C ASP A 297 -10.67 8.06 -7.53
N ILE A 298 -10.24 7.76 -6.31
CA ILE A 298 -10.19 8.73 -5.20
C ILE A 298 -9.09 9.75 -5.41
N ARG A 299 -7.93 9.33 -5.93
CA ARG A 299 -6.84 10.23 -6.29
C ARG A 299 -7.31 11.30 -7.26
N LEU A 300 -8.06 10.92 -8.31
CA LEU A 300 -8.53 11.87 -9.33
C LEU A 300 -9.40 13.00 -8.77
N GLN A 301 -10.11 12.76 -7.66
CA GLN A 301 -10.98 13.77 -7.04
C GLN A 301 -10.20 14.89 -6.33
N GLY A 302 -8.96 14.63 -5.89
CA GLY A 302 -8.15 15.61 -5.13
C GLY A 302 -6.87 16.07 -5.83
N SER A 303 -6.44 15.38 -6.88
CA SER A 303 -5.22 15.72 -7.62
C SER A 303 -5.45 16.81 -8.66
N HIS A 304 -4.47 17.69 -8.85
CA HIS A 304 -4.48 18.68 -9.93
C HIS A 304 -3.12 18.73 -10.62
N TRP A 305 -3.09 19.13 -11.88
CA TRP A 305 -1.87 19.40 -12.60
C TRP A 305 -1.27 20.70 -12.12
N GLN A 306 -0.01 20.64 -11.71
CA GLN A 306 0.83 21.81 -11.65
C GLN A 306 1.37 22.05 -13.06
N VAL A 307 0.85 23.10 -13.69
CA VAL A 307 1.30 23.53 -15.00
C VAL A 307 2.68 24.16 -14.89
N LEU A 308 3.63 23.63 -15.66
CA LEU A 308 4.99 24.12 -15.79
C LEU A 308 5.23 24.56 -17.24
N ASP A 309 5.40 23.63 -18.17
CA ASP A 309 5.51 23.91 -19.62
C ASP A 309 4.16 23.85 -20.35
N GLY A 310 3.11 23.35 -19.69
CA GLY A 310 1.75 23.28 -20.21
C GLY A 310 1.57 22.36 -21.41
N SER A 311 2.59 21.58 -21.78
CA SER A 311 2.60 20.77 -22.99
C SER A 311 1.79 19.48 -22.87
N GLN A 312 1.58 18.99 -21.65
CA GLN A 312 0.91 17.71 -21.38
C GLN A 312 -0.48 17.88 -20.74
N VAL A 313 -0.79 19.08 -20.25
CA VAL A 313 -2.07 19.36 -19.58
C VAL A 313 -3.10 19.83 -20.60
N ARG A 314 -4.20 19.10 -20.75
CA ARG A 314 -5.32 19.51 -21.62
C ARG A 314 -6.15 20.57 -20.92
N LEU A 315 -6.35 21.68 -21.62
CA LEU A 315 -6.94 22.91 -21.10
C LEU A 315 -8.36 22.71 -20.56
N TRP A 316 -9.18 21.91 -21.26
CA TRP A 316 -10.61 21.75 -20.99
C TRP A 316 -10.95 20.45 -20.25
N VAL A 317 -10.04 19.48 -20.24
CA VAL A 317 -10.32 18.12 -19.73
C VAL A 317 -9.71 17.90 -18.35
N ASP A 318 -8.45 18.32 -18.18
CA ASP A 318 -7.68 17.98 -17.01
C ASP A 318 -7.93 18.96 -15.85
N ASN A 319 -7.81 18.49 -14.62
CA ASN A 319 -7.92 19.32 -13.42
C ASN A 319 -6.60 20.06 -13.22
N TRP A 320 -6.52 21.36 -13.48
CA TRP A 320 -5.28 22.15 -13.41
C TRP A 320 -5.44 23.52 -12.74
N ILE A 321 -6.66 23.88 -12.31
CA ILE A 321 -6.98 25.16 -11.67
C ILE A 321 -7.30 24.91 -10.18
N PRO A 322 -6.33 25.11 -9.26
CA PRO A 322 -6.53 24.80 -7.85
C PRO A 322 -7.62 25.66 -7.22
N GLY A 323 -8.55 25.03 -6.50
CA GLY A 323 -9.61 25.74 -5.77
C GLY A 323 -10.76 26.27 -6.64
N PHE A 324 -10.78 25.95 -7.93
CA PHE A 324 -11.91 26.22 -8.84
C PHE A 324 -12.91 25.05 -8.83
N GLU A 325 -14.19 25.33 -9.09
CA GLU A 325 -15.26 24.31 -9.02
C GLU A 325 -15.02 23.20 -10.06
N GLY A 326 -14.78 21.98 -9.57
CA GLY A 326 -14.40 20.84 -10.42
C GLY A 326 -12.98 20.90 -10.99
N GLY A 327 -12.19 21.92 -10.64
CA GLY A 327 -10.75 22.02 -10.93
C GLY A 327 -10.37 22.23 -12.40
N ARG A 328 -11.36 22.36 -13.28
CA ARG A 328 -11.20 22.51 -14.72
C ARG A 328 -12.14 23.59 -15.27
N LEU A 329 -11.83 24.08 -16.46
CA LEU A 329 -12.69 25.03 -17.14
C LEU A 329 -14.02 24.40 -17.57
N GLN A 330 -15.09 25.16 -17.47
CA GLN A 330 -16.37 24.84 -18.07
C GLN A 330 -16.61 25.79 -19.23
N PRO A 331 -16.81 25.29 -20.46
CA PRO A 331 -17.15 26.15 -21.59
C PRO A 331 -18.44 26.92 -21.32
N ALA A 332 -18.48 28.19 -21.71
CA ALA A 332 -19.74 28.92 -21.77
C ALA A 332 -20.76 28.18 -22.66
N ALA A 333 -22.06 28.29 -22.33
CA ALA A 333 -23.14 27.36 -22.72
C ALA A 333 -23.29 26.99 -24.22
N ASN A 334 -22.61 27.68 -25.15
CA ASN A 334 -22.66 27.43 -26.60
C ASN A 334 -21.27 27.43 -27.29
N GLY A 335 -20.16 27.34 -26.55
CA GLY A 335 -18.81 27.37 -27.12
C GLY A 335 -18.32 25.99 -27.57
N THR A 336 -17.97 25.83 -28.84
CA THR A 336 -17.23 24.65 -29.32
C THR A 336 -15.79 24.75 -28.81
N VAL A 337 -15.33 23.74 -28.08
CA VAL A 337 -13.96 23.70 -27.52
C VAL A 337 -13.16 22.56 -28.14
N ASP A 338 -11.88 22.79 -28.35
CA ASP A 338 -10.93 21.75 -28.73
C ASP A 338 -10.46 21.01 -27.48
N LEU A 339 -10.84 19.74 -27.34
CA LEU A 339 -10.52 18.92 -26.17
C LEU A 339 -9.03 18.53 -26.09
N GLU A 340 -8.30 18.61 -27.21
CA GLU A 340 -6.87 18.32 -27.28
C GLU A 340 -6.00 19.59 -27.09
N GLN A 341 -6.63 20.77 -27.05
CA GLN A 341 -5.94 22.02 -26.75
C GLN A 341 -5.25 21.93 -25.39
N THR A 342 -3.95 22.22 -25.35
CA THR A 342 -3.16 22.18 -24.11
C THR A 342 -3.04 23.55 -23.47
N VAL A 343 -2.69 23.57 -22.18
CA VAL A 343 -2.50 24.80 -21.42
C VAL A 343 -1.35 25.66 -22.00
N ASN A 344 -0.39 25.05 -22.70
CA ASN A 344 0.68 25.78 -23.40
C ASN A 344 0.12 26.86 -24.38
N SER A 345 -1.05 26.60 -24.98
CA SER A 345 -1.69 27.56 -25.91
C SER A 345 -2.06 28.91 -25.29
N ILE A 346 -2.15 28.99 -23.95
CA ILE A 346 -2.47 30.20 -23.20
C ILE A 346 -1.33 30.65 -22.28
N THR A 347 -0.14 30.06 -22.42
CA THR A 347 1.06 30.48 -21.68
C THR A 347 1.93 31.38 -22.54
N ASN A 348 2.25 32.57 -22.02
CA ASN A 348 3.28 33.43 -22.58
C ASN A 348 4.56 33.33 -21.72
N PHE A 349 5.54 32.57 -22.22
CA PHE A 349 6.80 32.32 -21.51
C PHE A 349 7.74 33.53 -21.48
N ASP A 350 7.65 34.45 -22.44
CA ASP A 350 8.52 35.62 -22.53
C ASP A 350 8.23 36.59 -21.38
N ASN A 351 6.94 36.75 -21.03
CA ASN A 351 6.49 37.66 -19.99
C ASN A 351 6.07 36.96 -18.69
N CYS A 352 6.25 35.63 -18.60
CA CYS A 352 5.83 34.80 -17.48
C CYS A 352 4.36 35.05 -17.06
N ASN A 353 3.46 35.15 -18.04
CA ASN A 353 2.06 35.50 -17.80
C ASN A 353 1.11 34.65 -18.65
N TRP A 354 -0.14 34.57 -18.22
CA TRP A 354 -1.21 33.88 -18.94
C TRP A 354 -1.78 34.78 -20.05
N ASP A 355 -1.79 34.30 -21.30
CA ASP A 355 -2.49 34.95 -22.41
C ASP A 355 -3.89 34.36 -22.55
N LEU A 356 -4.86 35.03 -21.93
CA LEU A 356 -6.26 34.59 -21.94
C LEU A 356 -7.04 35.08 -23.17
N ASN A 357 -6.45 35.94 -24.01
CA ASN A 357 -7.14 36.50 -25.19
C ASN A 357 -7.75 35.42 -26.11
N PRO A 358 -7.07 34.29 -26.39
CA PRO A 358 -7.61 33.25 -27.29
C PRO A 358 -8.87 32.59 -26.74
N ILE A 359 -9.02 32.49 -25.41
CA ILE A 359 -10.10 31.73 -24.77
C ILE A 359 -11.10 32.62 -24.01
N ARG A 360 -10.90 33.94 -24.00
CA ARG A 360 -11.69 34.88 -23.18
C ARG A 360 -13.19 34.83 -23.46
N HIS A 361 -13.57 34.54 -24.70
CA HIS A 361 -14.96 34.40 -25.13
C HIS A 361 -15.61 33.07 -24.72
N LEU A 362 -14.82 32.09 -24.27
CA LEU A 362 -15.25 30.74 -23.90
C LEU A 362 -15.31 30.53 -22.39
N ILE A 363 -14.76 31.44 -21.59
CA ILE A 363 -14.65 31.32 -20.13
C ILE A 363 -15.33 32.51 -19.43
N ASP A 364 -15.86 32.29 -18.22
CA ASP A 364 -16.41 33.35 -17.39
C ASP A 364 -15.32 34.12 -16.64
N ASP A 365 -15.70 35.25 -16.03
CA ASP A 365 -14.77 36.13 -15.31
C ASP A 365 -14.15 35.42 -14.10
N ARG A 366 -14.90 34.51 -13.47
CA ARG A 366 -14.42 33.72 -12.33
C ARG A 366 -13.31 32.77 -12.73
N ALA A 367 -13.44 32.08 -13.86
CA ALA A 367 -12.39 31.23 -14.41
C ALA A 367 -11.15 32.05 -14.78
N ALA A 368 -11.32 33.20 -15.43
CA ALA A 368 -10.21 34.08 -15.79
C ALA A 368 -9.42 34.56 -14.55
N GLU A 369 -10.12 34.97 -13.50
CA GLU A 369 -9.49 35.33 -12.22
C GLU A 369 -8.79 34.15 -11.54
N ALA A 370 -9.36 32.95 -11.63
CA ALA A 370 -8.77 31.75 -11.06
C ALA A 370 -7.45 31.38 -11.75
N ILE A 371 -7.41 31.45 -13.09
CA ILE A 371 -6.18 31.20 -13.87
C ILE A 371 -5.11 32.25 -13.52
N ALA A 372 -5.48 33.52 -13.45
CA ALA A 372 -4.55 34.61 -13.14
C ALA A 372 -3.90 34.47 -11.74
N LYS A 373 -4.54 33.77 -10.80
CA LYS A 373 -3.99 33.48 -9.46
C LYS A 373 -3.00 32.32 -9.45
N ILE A 374 -2.93 31.51 -10.52
CA ILE A 374 -1.98 30.40 -10.63
C ILE A 374 -0.58 30.97 -10.85
N LYS A 375 0.35 30.64 -9.94
CA LYS A 375 1.75 31.05 -10.08
C LYS A 375 2.36 30.42 -11.32
N PHE A 376 2.86 31.27 -12.22
CA PHE A 376 3.55 30.88 -13.44
C PHE A 376 4.85 30.14 -13.09
N ALA A 377 5.16 29.09 -13.83
CA ALA A 377 6.37 28.30 -13.64
C ALA A 377 7.22 28.23 -14.91
N SER A 378 8.48 27.83 -14.76
CA SER A 378 9.49 27.93 -15.83
C SER A 378 9.29 26.86 -16.91
N PRO A 379 9.48 27.18 -18.22
CA PRO A 379 9.39 26.23 -19.33
C PRO A 379 10.43 25.10 -19.30
N LYS A 380 11.41 25.18 -18.39
CA LYS A 380 12.48 24.17 -18.26
C LYS A 380 12.02 22.89 -17.58
N ASN A 381 10.88 22.91 -16.88
CA ASN A 381 10.38 21.77 -16.14
C ASN A 381 9.11 21.24 -16.82
N LYS A 382 8.98 19.91 -16.89
CA LYS A 382 7.78 19.25 -17.42
C LYS A 382 6.63 19.34 -16.43
N ASP A 383 5.42 19.53 -16.94
CA ASP A 383 4.17 19.42 -16.19
C ASP A 383 4.16 18.20 -15.26
N ARG A 384 3.62 18.37 -14.06
CA ARG A 384 3.51 17.28 -13.08
C ARG A 384 2.16 17.30 -12.40
N LEU A 385 1.61 16.14 -12.10
CA LEU A 385 0.47 16.05 -11.22
C LEU A 385 0.92 16.30 -9.77
N VAL A 386 0.07 16.96 -8.98
CA VAL A 386 0.26 17.30 -7.56
C VAL A 386 -0.91 16.77 -6.74
#